data_AF-A0A3B5LJE7-F1
#
_entry.id   AF-A0A3B5LJE7-F1
#
_cell.length_a   1.000
_cell.length_b   1.000
_cell.length_c   1.000
_cell.angle_alpha   90.00
_cell.angle_beta   90.00
_cell.angle_gamma   90.00
#
_symmetry.space_group_name_H-M   'P 1'
#
loop_
_entity.id
_entity.type
_entity.pdbx_description
1 polymer ?
#
loop_
_entity_poly.entity_id
_entity_poly.type
_entity_poly.pdbx_seq_one_letter_code
_entity_poly.pdbx_strand_id
1 'polypeptide(L)'
;QSEPQEINPTATNGPRDLAEALDSGGSDSEMERGIMQIQEHSVEHKAKMWKIALNVSGKGDSLSPWDGVLDLPEQTLIHNRSQQLIGDTAHLNAPIV
;
A
#
# COMPACT_ATOMS: atom_id res chain seq x y z
N GLN A 1 -37.12 18.20 -32.95
CA GLN A 1 -37.68 17.67 -31.70
C GLN A 1 -36.60 16.76 -31.15
N SER A 2 -35.81 17.26 -30.21
CA SER A 2 -34.57 16.61 -29.76
C SER A 2 -34.87 15.78 -28.52
N GLU A 3 -34.59 14.48 -28.59
CA GLU A 3 -34.67 13.56 -27.45
C GLU A 3 -33.69 13.99 -26.34
N PRO A 4 -34.09 13.96 -25.07
CA PRO A 4 -33.15 14.14 -23.97
C PRO A 4 -32.30 12.87 -23.83
N GLN A 5 -31.00 13.01 -24.00
CA GLN A 5 -30.00 11.96 -23.72
C GLN A 5 -30.03 11.64 -22.22
N GLU A 6 -30.55 10.47 -21.90
CA GLU A 6 -30.56 9.88 -20.56
C GLU A 6 -29.11 9.68 -20.08
N ILE A 7 -28.71 10.50 -19.11
CA ILE A 7 -27.48 10.35 -18.34
C ILE A 7 -27.55 9.04 -17.56
N ASN A 8 -27.06 7.96 -18.15
CA ASN A 8 -26.93 6.65 -17.51
C ASN A 8 -25.96 6.76 -16.30
N PRO A 9 -26.42 6.62 -15.05
CA PRO A 9 -25.56 6.76 -13.87
C PRO A 9 -24.81 5.47 -13.51
N THR A 10 -24.68 4.51 -14.44
CA THR A 10 -24.12 3.17 -14.16
C THR A 10 -22.86 2.84 -14.97
N ALA A 11 -21.93 3.78 -15.03
CA ALA A 11 -20.51 3.45 -15.20
C ALA A 11 -19.80 3.64 -13.86
N THR A 12 -20.16 2.84 -12.85
CA THR A 12 -19.21 2.48 -11.80
C THR A 12 -18.14 1.65 -12.46
N ASN A 13 -17.23 2.33 -13.15
CA ASN A 13 -15.98 1.75 -13.57
C ASN A 13 -15.32 1.25 -12.29
N GLY A 14 -15.20 -0.07 -12.19
CA GLY A 14 -14.80 -0.74 -10.96
C GLY A 14 -13.32 -0.54 -10.63
N PRO A 15 -12.64 -1.55 -10.07
CA PRO A 15 -11.26 -1.45 -9.57
C PRO A 15 -10.23 -0.98 -10.61
N ARG A 16 -10.60 -1.01 -11.90
CA ARG A 16 -9.82 -0.49 -13.02
C ARG A 16 -9.62 1.03 -12.95
N ASP A 17 -10.64 1.81 -12.59
CA ASP A 17 -10.53 3.27 -12.51
C ASP A 17 -9.71 3.70 -11.30
N LEU A 18 -9.82 2.96 -10.20
CA LEU A 18 -8.94 3.16 -9.05
C LEU A 18 -7.48 2.82 -9.39
N ALA A 19 -7.23 1.72 -10.11
CA ALA A 19 -5.89 1.38 -10.56
C ALA A 19 -5.29 2.45 -11.49
N GLU A 20 -6.10 2.99 -12.40
CA GLU A 20 -5.72 4.06 -13.34
C GLU A 20 -5.44 5.39 -12.62
N ALA A 21 -6.24 5.73 -11.60
CA ALA A 21 -6.01 6.90 -10.74
C ALA A 21 -4.72 6.77 -9.90
N LEU A 22 -4.42 5.56 -9.39
CA LEU A 22 -3.18 5.27 -8.67
C LEU A 22 -1.94 5.30 -9.58
N ASP A 23 -2.09 4.96 -10.86
CA ASP A 23 -1.00 4.93 -11.84
C ASP A 23 -0.71 6.30 -12.46
N SER A 24 -1.72 7.17 -12.56
CA SER A 24 -1.61 8.50 -13.16
C SER A 24 -0.87 9.54 -12.31
N GLY A 25 -0.38 9.16 -11.12
CA GLY A 25 0.54 10.00 -10.35
C GLY A 25 -0.07 11.31 -9.88
N GLY A 26 -0.80 11.26 -8.75
CA GLY A 26 -1.17 12.45 -7.99
C GLY A 26 -2.46 13.10 -8.44
N SER A 27 -3.60 12.47 -8.13
CA SER A 27 -4.87 13.21 -8.03
C SER A 27 -5.10 13.62 -6.59
N ASP A 28 -5.54 14.86 -6.44
CA ASP A 28 -5.72 15.63 -5.22
C ASP A 28 -6.41 14.85 -4.08
N SER A 29 -5.76 14.82 -2.90
CA SER A 29 -6.12 13.97 -1.76
C SER A 29 -7.39 14.40 -1.02
N GLU A 30 -8.19 15.30 -1.59
CA GLU A 30 -9.45 15.75 -1.01
C GLU A 30 -10.69 14.98 -1.52
N MET A 31 -10.62 14.30 -2.68
CA MET A 31 -11.81 13.66 -3.27
C MET A 31 -12.01 12.17 -2.92
N GLU A 32 -11.01 11.48 -2.36
CA GLU A 32 -11.05 10.00 -2.24
C GLU A 32 -11.25 9.45 -0.82
N ARG A 33 -11.63 10.28 0.17
CA ARG A 33 -12.08 9.77 1.48
C ARG A 33 -13.45 9.06 1.44
N GLY A 34 -14.12 9.06 0.28
CA GLY A 34 -15.47 8.54 0.11
C GLY A 34 -15.60 7.08 -0.32
N ILE A 35 -14.54 6.39 -0.76
CA ILE A 35 -14.67 5.04 -1.35
C ILE A 35 -13.59 4.09 -0.79
N MET A 36 -13.61 3.88 0.53
CA MET A 36 -12.98 2.70 1.13
C MET A 36 -13.96 1.52 1.09
N GLN A 37 -14.41 1.13 -0.10
CA GLN A 37 -14.93 -0.23 -0.27
C GLN A 37 -13.71 -1.14 -0.31
N ILE A 38 -13.54 -1.93 0.75
CA ILE A 38 -12.51 -2.96 0.91
C ILE A 38 -12.83 -4.08 -0.08
N GLN A 39 -12.70 -3.78 -1.38
CA GLN A 39 -12.67 -4.80 -2.41
C GLN A 39 -11.32 -5.51 -2.30
N GLU A 40 -11.26 -6.77 -2.71
CA GLU A 40 -10.06 -7.60 -2.65
C GLU A 40 -8.98 -7.05 -3.59
N HIS A 41 -8.32 -5.97 -3.18
CA HIS A 41 -7.28 -5.33 -3.93
C HIS A 41 -6.07 -6.25 -3.95
N SER A 42 -5.50 -6.47 -5.15
CA SER A 42 -4.20 -7.11 -5.34
C SER A 42 -3.18 -6.56 -4.33
N VAL A 43 -2.24 -7.40 -3.89
CA VAL A 43 -1.17 -7.03 -2.95
C VAL A 43 -0.45 -5.75 -3.40
N GLU A 44 -0.27 -5.57 -4.71
CA GLU A 44 0.36 -4.40 -5.32
C GLU A 44 -0.49 -3.12 -5.17
N HIS A 45 -1.81 -3.21 -5.35
CA HIS A 45 -2.73 -2.09 -5.16
C HIS A 45 -2.80 -1.68 -3.68
N LYS A 46 -2.83 -2.66 -2.77
CA LYS A 46 -2.75 -2.40 -1.32
C LYS A 46 -1.46 -1.66 -0.99
N ALA A 47 -0.32 -2.13 -1.50
CA ALA A 47 0.96 -1.47 -1.27
C ALA A 47 0.98 -0.02 -1.79
N LYS A 48 0.48 0.23 -3.01
CA LYS A 48 0.33 1.60 -3.56
C LYS A 48 -0.54 2.48 -2.67
N MET A 49 -1.70 1.98 -2.24
CA MET A 49 -2.63 2.71 -1.37
C MET A 49 -2.01 3.06 -0.01
N TRP A 50 -1.36 2.11 0.65
CA TRP A 50 -0.67 2.37 1.92
C TRP A 50 0.47 3.38 1.77
N LYS A 51 1.23 3.33 0.66
CA LYS A 51 2.28 4.32 0.37
C LYS A 51 1.73 5.75 0.25
N ILE A 52 0.56 5.92 -0.38
CA ILE A 52 -0.11 7.22 -0.48
C ILE A 52 -0.66 7.65 0.89
N ALA A 53 -1.38 6.76 1.59
CA ALA A 53 -1.98 7.06 2.89
C ALA A 53 -0.95 7.47 3.96
N LEU A 54 0.24 6.86 3.93
CA LEU A 54 1.36 7.21 4.81
C LEU A 54 2.19 8.39 4.31
N ASN A 55 1.83 8.99 3.18
CA ASN A 55 2.57 10.07 2.52
C ASN A 55 4.05 9.72 2.30
N VAL A 56 4.32 8.51 1.82
CA VAL A 56 5.67 8.02 1.49
C VAL A 56 5.87 7.73 0.01
N SER A 57 4.82 7.86 -0.81
CA SER A 57 4.94 7.82 -2.27
C SER A 57 5.94 8.85 -2.76
N GLY A 58 6.93 8.41 -3.55
CA GLY A 58 7.98 9.26 -4.10
C GLY A 58 9.08 9.68 -3.12
N LYS A 59 9.01 9.29 -1.83
CA LYS A 59 10.14 9.50 -0.90
C LYS A 59 11.27 8.53 -1.27
N GLY A 60 12.47 9.08 -1.44
CA GLY A 60 13.67 8.31 -1.77
C GLY A 60 14.13 7.41 -0.64
N ASP A 61 15.05 6.50 -0.95
CA ASP A 61 15.68 5.63 0.04
C ASP A 61 16.78 6.38 0.81
N SER A 62 16.54 6.61 2.10
CA SER A 62 17.51 7.25 2.98
C SER A 62 18.69 6.35 3.35
N LEU A 63 18.60 5.04 3.12
CA LEU A 63 19.68 4.09 3.44
C LEU A 63 20.70 3.97 2.32
N SER A 64 20.33 4.21 1.06
CA SER A 64 21.25 4.25 -0.08
C SER A 64 22.54 5.06 0.17
N PRO A 65 22.51 6.27 0.77
CA PRO A 65 23.73 7.01 1.10
C PRO A 65 24.39 6.63 2.44
N TRP A 66 23.79 5.73 3.24
CA TRP A 66 24.34 5.33 4.54
C TRP A 66 25.35 4.19 4.39
N ASP A 67 26.62 4.49 4.67
CA ASP A 67 27.75 3.54 4.59
C ASP A 67 28.21 3.06 5.99
N GLY A 68 27.28 3.03 6.95
CA GLY A 68 27.55 2.68 8.34
C GLY A 68 27.40 1.19 8.64
N VAL A 69 27.70 0.83 9.89
CA VAL A 69 27.43 -0.49 10.47
C VAL A 69 26.45 -0.33 11.63
N LEU A 70 25.69 -1.39 11.94
CA LEU A 70 24.78 -1.39 13.09
C LEU A 70 25.57 -1.65 14.38
N ASP A 71 26.09 -0.60 15.00
CA ASP A 71 26.96 -0.63 16.19
C ASP A 71 26.32 -0.03 17.45
N LEU A 72 24.98 -0.06 17.52
CA LEU A 72 24.22 0.39 18.68
C LEU A 72 24.58 -0.45 19.93
N PRO A 73 24.65 0.17 21.13
CA PRO A 73 24.89 -0.59 22.37
C PRO A 73 23.80 -1.65 22.62
N GLU A 74 22.58 -1.44 22.14
CA GLU A 74 21.47 -2.38 22.24
C GLU A 74 21.37 -3.38 21.06
N GLN A 75 22.35 -3.42 20.15
CA GLN A 75 22.27 -4.20 18.90
C GLN A 75 21.97 -5.69 19.13
N THR A 76 22.55 -6.30 20.18
CA THR A 76 22.28 -7.69 20.54
C THR A 76 20.81 -7.93 20.89
N LEU A 77 20.18 -6.99 21.61
CA LEU A 77 18.77 -7.08 21.99
C LEU A 77 17.86 -6.95 20.75
N ILE A 78 18.15 -5.98 19.89
CA ILE A 78 17.42 -5.75 18.63
C ILE A 78 17.52 -7.00 17.74
N HIS A 79 18.74 -7.53 17.55
CA HIS A 79 18.98 -8.73 16.76
C HIS A 79 18.16 -9.93 17.26
N ASN A 80 18.22 -10.22 18.56
CA ASN A 80 17.49 -11.35 19.15
C ASN A 80 15.98 -11.21 18.95
N ARG A 81 15.42 -10.01 19.09
CA ARG A 81 13.98 -9.80 18.91
C ARG A 81 13.57 -9.90 17.44
N SER A 82 14.38 -9.40 16.51
CA SER A 82 14.16 -9.58 15.07
C SER A 82 14.15 -11.06 14.69
N GLN A 83 15.09 -11.86 15.21
CA GLN A 83 15.14 -13.31 14.93
C GLN A 83 13.89 -14.04 15.46
N GLN A 84 13.37 -13.66 16.62
CA GLN A 84 12.11 -14.22 17.14
C GLN A 84 10.94 -13.91 16.21
N LEU A 85 10.81 -12.67 15.73
CA LEU A 85 9.72 -12.29 14.82
C LEU A 85 9.77 -13.07 13.50
N ILE A 86 10.96 -13.28 12.95
CA ILE A 86 11.14 -14.10 11.73
C ILE A 86 10.76 -15.55 12.02
N GLY A 87 11.20 -16.10 13.14
CA GLY A 87 10.86 -17.46 13.58
C GLY A 87 9.36 -17.67 13.78
N ASP A 88 8.69 -16.75 14.47
CA ASP A 88 7.24 -16.79 14.73
C ASP A 88 6.44 -16.70 13.42
N THR A 89 6.89 -15.84 12.49
CA THR A 89 6.30 -15.73 11.16
C THR A 89 6.47 -17.02 10.35
N ALA A 90 7.60 -17.73 10.49
CA ALA A 90 7.80 -19.02 9.85
C ALA A 90 6.93 -20.14 10.47
N HIS A 91 6.73 -20.12 11.79
CA HIS A 91 5.91 -21.10 12.51
C HIS A 91 4.41 -20.99 12.17
N LEU A 92 3.90 -19.77 11.92
CA LEU A 92 2.50 -19.55 11.54
C LEU A 92 2.17 -19.95 10.09
N ASN A 93 3.18 -20.15 9.24
CA ASN A 93 3.03 -20.56 7.85
C ASN A 93 3.31 -22.06 7.61
N ALA A 94 3.61 -22.82 8.67
CA ALA A 94 3.76 -24.26 8.56
C ALA A 94 2.37 -24.91 8.36
N PRO A 95 2.19 -25.85 7.42
CA PRO A 95 0.92 -26.55 7.27
C PRO A 95 0.64 -27.31 8.55
N ILE A 96 -0.55 -27.08 9.13
CA ILE A 96 -1.08 -27.89 10.22
C ILE A 96 -1.22 -29.31 9.67
N VAL A 97 -0.37 -30.23 10.14
CA VAL A 97 -0.50 -31.67 9.91
C VAL A 97 -1.66 -32.21 10.72
#